data_AF-A0A212Q2E0-F1
#
_entry.id   AF-A0A212Q2E0-F1
#
_cell.length_a   1.000
_cell.length_b   1.000
_cell.length_c   1.000
_cell.angle_alpha   90.00
_cell.angle_beta   90.00
_cell.angle_gamma   90.00
#
_symmetry.space_group_name_H-M   'P 1'
#
loop_
_entity.id
_entity.type
_entity.pdbx_description
1 polymer ?
#
loop_
_entity_poly.entity_id
_entity_poly.type
_entity_poly.pdbx_seq_one_letter_code
_entity_poly.pdbx_strand_id
1 'polypeptide(L)'
;MSAPSVPLDGLASQAIRPADPSPFVVQATRDFAIAAPVWSELDPAGSAFQTQEWIKPWFMTLGVPSGAEPLFVTARARATGRPVAFFVLCVRRRWGVRIAEFPDFGVSDYNMPICAPDLAVTDAELAALWVGVRDAVPGVDVFWFDKMPEALYGRPVPFARLGWMAPIDLRCWTLELPASRALYDSQSLKAKDRKEHKRKRRNLVERLGELQLVEAATREQAQAFYRALKAMRAERFRRQGRRDLLRIRRFARFYETLVLTGWPGRGAATSMSSSIRTRAPTCAIAWPGW
;
A
#
# COMPACT_ATOMS: atom_id res chain seq x y z
N MET A 1 14.94 14.54 64.05
CA MET A 1 15.44 14.37 62.68
C MET A 1 14.56 15.22 61.78
N SER A 2 15.04 16.41 61.42
CA SER A 2 14.31 17.40 60.63
C SER A 2 14.56 17.18 59.14
N ALA A 3 13.51 17.09 58.33
CA ALA A 3 13.61 17.05 56.87
C ALA A 3 13.90 18.48 56.34
N PRO A 4 14.72 18.65 55.28
CA PRO A 4 14.98 19.96 54.73
C PRO A 4 13.81 20.40 53.83
N SER A 5 13.34 21.62 54.06
CA SER A 5 12.40 22.33 53.20
C SER A 5 13.12 22.86 51.96
N VAL A 6 12.75 22.37 50.78
CA VAL A 6 13.19 22.93 49.49
C VAL A 6 12.28 24.12 49.14
N PRO A 7 12.80 25.33 48.85
CA PRO A 7 11.96 26.48 48.49
C PRO A 7 11.28 26.28 47.13
N LEU A 8 9.96 26.54 47.08
CA LEU A 8 9.13 26.54 45.87
C LEU A 8 9.14 27.92 45.19
N ASP A 9 10.31 28.48 44.90
CA ASP A 9 10.42 29.72 44.14
C ASP A 9 11.37 29.50 42.95
N GLY A 10 10.81 29.37 41.75
CA GLY A 10 11.61 29.27 40.53
C GLY A 10 11.04 28.45 39.37
N LEU A 11 9.72 28.34 39.21
CA LEU A 11 9.15 27.95 37.91
C LEU A 11 8.38 29.14 37.37
N ALA A 12 9.12 30.05 36.73
CA ALA A 12 8.52 31.03 35.84
C ALA A 12 7.59 30.28 34.89
N SER A 13 6.30 30.64 34.92
CA SER A 13 5.29 30.21 33.95
C SER A 13 5.82 30.53 32.55
N GLN A 14 6.40 29.53 31.88
CA GLN A 14 6.67 29.65 30.46
C GLN A 14 5.31 29.65 29.78
N ALA A 15 4.86 30.85 29.40
CA ALA A 15 3.71 31.03 28.53
C ALA A 15 3.88 30.09 27.33
N ILE A 16 2.96 29.14 27.20
CA ILE A 16 2.88 28.24 26.04
C ILE A 16 2.70 29.14 24.83
N ARG A 17 3.76 29.31 24.04
CA ARG A 17 3.64 29.97 22.74
C ARG A 17 2.61 29.18 21.94
N PRO A 18 1.60 29.83 21.32
CA PRO A 18 0.73 29.13 20.40
C PRO A 18 1.60 28.45 19.35
N ALA A 19 1.43 27.14 19.19
CA ALA A 19 2.16 26.39 18.17
C ALA A 19 1.88 27.04 16.81
N ASP A 20 2.94 27.23 16.01
CA ASP A 20 2.76 27.73 14.65
C ASP A 20 1.73 26.86 13.91
N PRO A 21 0.83 27.48 13.12
CA PRO A 21 -0.17 26.72 12.39
C PRO A 21 0.51 25.70 11.49
N SER A 22 0.08 24.44 11.58
CA SER A 22 0.65 23.33 10.80
C SER A 22 0.82 23.73 9.32
N PRO A 23 1.96 23.42 8.69
CA PRO A 23 2.20 23.74 7.27
C PRO A 23 1.28 22.95 6.32
N PHE A 24 0.44 22.07 6.86
CA PHE A 24 -0.52 21.28 6.13
C PHE A 24 -1.97 21.63 6.51
N VAL A 25 -2.85 21.49 5.53
CA VAL A 25 -4.30 21.45 5.71
C VAL A 25 -4.74 20.04 5.37
N VAL A 26 -5.40 19.37 6.32
CA VAL A 26 -5.85 17.99 6.16
C VAL A 26 -7.37 17.94 6.20
N GLN A 27 -7.96 17.19 5.27
CA GLN A 27 -9.41 16.99 5.17
C GLN A 27 -9.70 15.52 4.93
N ALA A 28 -10.79 15.03 5.51
CA ALA A 28 -11.29 13.68 5.26
C ALA A 28 -12.66 13.72 4.56
N THR A 29 -12.91 12.72 3.72
CA THR A 29 -14.21 12.48 3.11
C THR A 29 -14.48 10.98 3.04
N ARG A 30 -15.76 10.61 3.03
CA ARG A 30 -16.21 9.22 2.78
C ARG A 30 -16.74 9.04 1.35
N ASP A 31 -16.81 10.14 0.60
CA ASP A 31 -17.36 10.18 -0.74
C ASP A 31 -16.26 9.99 -1.79
N PHE A 32 -16.40 8.93 -2.60
CA PHE A 32 -15.52 8.68 -3.74
C PHE A 32 -15.52 9.81 -4.75
N ALA A 33 -16.66 10.46 -5.01
CA ALA A 33 -16.76 11.52 -6.00
C ALA A 33 -15.93 12.76 -5.59
N ILE A 34 -15.92 13.07 -4.29
CA ILE A 34 -15.09 14.15 -3.72
C ILE A 34 -13.61 13.76 -3.72
N ALA A 35 -13.30 12.50 -3.44
CA ALA A 35 -11.92 12.01 -3.36
C ALA A 35 -11.26 11.82 -4.74
N ALA A 36 -12.04 11.46 -5.76
CA ALA A 36 -11.54 11.03 -7.07
C ALA A 36 -10.63 12.04 -7.78
N PRO A 37 -10.89 13.37 -7.79
CA PRO A 37 -10.00 14.31 -8.46
C PRO A 37 -8.59 14.35 -7.86
N VAL A 38 -8.51 14.42 -6.52
CA VAL A 38 -7.23 14.45 -5.80
C VAL A 38 -6.50 13.12 -5.92
N TRP A 39 -7.27 12.03 -5.85
CA TRP A 39 -6.73 10.69 -6.04
C TRP A 39 -6.08 10.58 -7.42
N SER A 40 -6.80 10.93 -8.49
CA SER A 40 -6.26 10.89 -9.86
C SER A 40 -5.03 11.79 -10.04
N GLU A 41 -4.97 12.94 -9.37
CA GLU A 41 -3.81 13.84 -9.43
C GLU A 41 -2.54 13.18 -8.88
N LEU A 42 -2.65 12.49 -7.73
CA LEU A 42 -1.50 11.85 -7.08
C LEU A 42 -1.25 10.41 -7.53
N ASP A 43 -2.24 9.74 -8.10
CA ASP A 43 -2.21 8.33 -8.50
C ASP A 43 -0.98 7.90 -9.34
N PRO A 44 -0.41 8.72 -10.25
CA PRO A 44 0.85 8.40 -10.93
C PRO A 44 2.04 8.12 -9.98
N ALA A 45 2.01 8.67 -8.77
CA ALA A 45 3.03 8.46 -7.74
C ALA A 45 2.80 7.21 -6.87
N GLY A 46 1.64 6.54 -7.00
CA GLY A 46 1.27 5.37 -6.21
C GLY A 46 1.70 4.03 -6.82
N SER A 47 1.44 2.95 -6.10
CA SER A 47 1.56 1.58 -6.58
C SER A 47 0.26 1.09 -7.24
N ALA A 48 0.32 -0.07 -7.91
CA ALA A 48 -0.86 -0.73 -8.45
C ALA A 48 -1.96 -1.01 -7.40
N PHE A 49 -1.59 -1.15 -6.12
CA PHE A 49 -2.56 -1.46 -5.05
C PHE A 49 -3.34 -0.23 -4.55
N GLN A 50 -2.98 0.97 -5.01
CA GLN A 50 -3.62 2.22 -4.61
C GLN A 50 -4.44 2.84 -5.74
N THR A 51 -4.49 2.22 -6.92
CA THR A 51 -5.25 2.79 -8.04
C THR A 51 -6.74 2.60 -7.83
N GLN A 52 -7.54 3.43 -8.51
CA GLN A 52 -8.99 3.32 -8.45
C GLN A 52 -9.50 1.98 -8.99
N GLU A 53 -8.82 1.42 -9.98
CA GLU A 53 -9.14 0.13 -10.59
C GLU A 53 -8.89 -1.04 -9.63
N TRP A 54 -7.94 -0.90 -8.71
CA TRP A 54 -7.73 -1.89 -7.65
C TRP A 54 -8.72 -1.72 -6.51
N ILE A 55 -8.84 -0.50 -6.00
CA ILE A 55 -9.56 -0.20 -4.76
C ILE A 55 -11.08 -0.24 -4.92
N LYS A 56 -11.64 0.24 -6.04
CA LYS A 56 -13.10 0.23 -6.24
C LYS A 56 -13.64 -1.21 -6.23
N PRO A 57 -13.09 -2.17 -7.01
CA PRO A 57 -13.49 -3.57 -6.90
C PRO A 57 -13.25 -4.15 -5.52
N TRP A 58 -12.18 -3.76 -4.84
CA TRP A 58 -11.91 -4.21 -3.48
C TRP A 58 -13.05 -3.81 -2.53
N PHE A 59 -13.46 -2.54 -2.52
CA PHE A 59 -14.57 -2.10 -1.67
C PHE A 59 -15.88 -2.80 -2.02
N MET A 60 -16.21 -2.91 -3.31
CA MET A 60 -17.45 -3.53 -3.76
C MET A 60 -17.55 -5.02 -3.42
N THR A 61 -16.44 -5.76 -3.48
CA THR A 61 -16.46 -7.23 -3.40
C THR A 61 -15.94 -7.78 -2.07
N LEU A 62 -15.04 -7.07 -1.40
CA LEU A 62 -14.38 -7.49 -0.16
C LEU A 62 -14.76 -6.58 1.00
N GLY A 63 -14.54 -5.28 0.85
CA GLY A 63 -14.64 -4.28 1.91
C GLY A 63 -16.05 -4.12 2.47
N VAL A 64 -16.96 -3.53 1.69
CA VAL A 64 -18.34 -3.23 2.12
C VAL A 64 -19.08 -4.48 2.61
N PRO A 65 -19.04 -5.64 1.92
CA PRO A 65 -19.66 -6.87 2.43
C PRO A 65 -19.07 -7.37 3.76
N SER A 66 -17.88 -6.90 4.15
CA SER A 66 -17.22 -7.23 5.42
C SER A 66 -17.28 -6.08 6.43
N GLY A 67 -18.18 -5.10 6.21
CA GLY A 67 -18.39 -3.96 7.11
C GLY A 67 -17.28 -2.91 7.05
N ALA A 68 -16.52 -2.84 5.96
CA ALA A 68 -15.52 -1.78 5.75
C ALA A 68 -16.17 -0.56 5.11
N GLU A 69 -16.04 0.59 5.79
CA GLU A 69 -16.52 1.87 5.32
C GLU A 69 -15.38 2.65 4.67
N PRO A 70 -15.55 3.20 3.45
CA PRO A 70 -14.53 4.02 2.81
C PRO A 70 -14.18 5.27 3.64
N LEU A 71 -12.89 5.63 3.65
CA LEU A 71 -12.37 6.85 4.24
C LEU A 71 -11.18 7.34 3.41
N PHE A 72 -11.27 8.56 2.91
CA PHE A 72 -10.21 9.19 2.13
C PHE A 72 -9.71 10.40 2.90
N VAL A 73 -8.38 10.53 3.02
CA VAL A 73 -7.76 11.67 3.70
C VAL A 73 -6.82 12.36 2.72
N THR A 74 -7.02 13.66 2.55
CA THR A 74 -6.18 14.51 1.70
C THR A 74 -5.40 15.46 2.59
N ALA A 75 -4.09 15.50 2.43
CA ALA A 75 -3.24 16.54 2.96
C ALA A 75 -2.77 17.48 1.84
N ARG A 76 -2.90 18.78 2.07
CA ARG A 76 -2.46 19.86 1.17
C ARG A 76 -1.41 20.71 1.85
N ALA A 77 -0.41 21.17 1.09
CA ALA A 77 0.50 22.20 1.56
C ALA A 77 -0.28 23.51 1.77
N ARG A 78 -0.22 24.09 2.96
CA ARG A 78 -0.99 25.31 3.30
C ARG A 78 -0.64 26.49 2.42
N ALA A 79 0.65 26.64 2.09
CA ALA A 79 1.14 27.77 1.30
C ALA A 79 0.64 27.77 -0.16
N THR A 80 0.38 26.61 -0.75
CA THR A 80 0.06 26.48 -2.18
C THR A 80 -1.29 25.83 -2.47
N GLY A 81 -1.91 25.18 -1.49
CA GLY A 81 -3.12 24.39 -1.66
C GLY A 81 -2.92 23.06 -2.43
N ARG A 82 -1.71 22.78 -2.93
CA ARG A 82 -1.42 21.55 -3.70
C ARG A 82 -1.51 20.31 -2.81
N PRO A 83 -2.11 19.20 -3.27
CA PRO A 83 -2.13 17.96 -2.51
C PRO A 83 -0.72 17.36 -2.43
N VAL A 84 -0.34 16.93 -1.24
CA VAL A 84 0.99 16.38 -0.94
C VAL A 84 0.93 14.94 -0.45
N ALA A 85 -0.18 14.53 0.14
CA ALA A 85 -0.42 13.14 0.48
C ALA A 85 -1.92 12.81 0.38
N PHE A 86 -2.22 11.60 -0.07
CA PHE A 86 -3.57 11.08 -0.17
C PHE A 86 -3.64 9.67 0.39
N PHE A 87 -4.55 9.45 1.33
CA PHE A 87 -4.76 8.16 1.98
C PHE A 87 -6.05 7.55 1.45
N VAL A 88 -5.95 6.31 1.01
CA VAL A 88 -7.09 5.44 0.76
C VAL A 88 -7.20 4.49 1.95
N LEU A 89 -8.11 4.77 2.88
CA LEU A 89 -8.34 3.98 4.07
C LEU A 89 -9.74 3.35 4.05
N CYS A 90 -9.95 2.40 4.94
CA CYS A 90 -11.27 1.96 5.34
C CYS A 90 -11.37 1.93 6.87
N VAL A 91 -12.57 2.16 7.39
CA VAL A 91 -12.88 2.04 8.80
C VAL A 91 -13.68 0.76 9.03
N ARG A 92 -13.28 -0.03 10.02
CA ARG A 92 -13.93 -1.29 10.38
C ARG A 92 -14.04 -1.45 11.88
N ARG A 93 -15.09 -2.13 12.33
CA ARG A 93 -15.21 -2.54 13.73
C ARG A 93 -14.62 -3.94 13.93
N ARG A 94 -13.61 -4.05 14.79
CA ARG A 94 -12.98 -5.34 15.15
C ARG A 94 -12.64 -5.33 16.64
N TRP A 95 -12.94 -6.42 17.35
CA TRP A 95 -12.68 -6.53 18.79
C TRP A 95 -13.26 -5.38 19.63
N GLY A 96 -14.42 -4.86 19.24
CA GLY A 96 -15.09 -3.76 19.93
C GLY A 96 -14.67 -2.36 19.47
N VAL A 97 -13.48 -2.20 18.87
CA VAL A 97 -12.89 -0.91 18.46
C VAL A 97 -13.07 -0.61 16.97
N ARG A 98 -13.04 0.68 16.60
CA ARG A 98 -13.07 1.21 15.24
C ARG A 98 -11.64 1.43 14.75
N ILE A 99 -11.24 0.65 13.76
CA ILE A 99 -9.89 0.63 13.20
C ILE A 99 -9.91 1.28 11.82
N ALA A 100 -9.03 2.26 11.58
CA ALA A 100 -8.71 2.74 10.24
C ALA A 100 -7.49 1.98 9.69
N GLU A 101 -7.65 1.31 8.55
CA GLU A 101 -6.62 0.48 7.92
C GLU A 101 -6.62 0.66 6.39
N PHE A 102 -5.52 0.30 5.73
CA PHE A 102 -5.48 0.27 4.26
C PHE A 102 -6.32 -0.89 3.71
N PRO A 103 -6.98 -0.73 2.54
CA PRO A 103 -7.71 -1.79 1.86
C PRO A 103 -6.82 -2.96 1.37
N ASP A 104 -6.59 -3.94 2.25
CA ASP A 104 -5.73 -5.09 1.95
C ASP A 104 -6.46 -6.42 1.98
N PHE A 105 -6.87 -6.91 3.17
CA PHE A 105 -7.38 -8.29 3.36
C PHE A 105 -6.48 -9.39 2.78
N GLY A 106 -5.17 -9.12 2.70
CA GLY A 106 -4.17 -10.04 2.17
C GLY A 106 -4.14 -10.13 0.64
N VAL A 107 -4.71 -9.18 -0.10
CA VAL A 107 -4.58 -9.12 -1.57
C VAL A 107 -3.57 -8.10 -2.07
N SER A 108 -3.10 -7.20 -1.20
CA SER A 108 -2.14 -6.13 -1.50
C SER A 108 -0.77 -6.42 -0.85
N ASP A 109 0.31 -6.18 -1.58
CA ASP A 109 1.68 -6.34 -1.06
C ASP A 109 2.21 -5.07 -0.40
N TYR A 110 1.68 -3.89 -0.77
CA TYR A 110 2.05 -2.59 -0.21
C TYR A 110 0.83 -1.80 0.22
N ASN A 111 0.91 -1.22 1.42
CA ASN A 111 -0.14 -0.43 2.05
C ASN A 111 0.47 0.90 2.52
N MET A 112 0.16 1.99 1.84
CA MET A 112 0.76 3.30 2.13
C MET A 112 -0.12 4.43 1.61
N PRO A 113 0.07 5.68 2.06
CA PRO A 113 -0.47 6.83 1.36
C PRO A 113 0.22 7.04 0.01
N ILE A 114 -0.47 7.70 -0.91
CA ILE A 114 0.12 8.22 -2.14
C ILE A 114 0.73 9.58 -1.79
N CYS A 115 2.05 9.69 -1.84
CA CYS A 115 2.76 10.95 -1.57
C CYS A 115 3.16 11.62 -2.88
N ALA A 116 3.07 12.94 -2.92
CA ALA A 116 3.64 13.72 -4.01
C ALA A 116 5.15 13.41 -4.13
N PRO A 117 5.69 13.24 -5.35
CA PRO A 117 7.09 12.83 -5.55
C PRO A 117 8.13 13.75 -4.88
N ASP A 118 7.77 15.01 -4.69
CA ASP A 118 8.60 16.08 -4.12
C ASP A 118 8.28 16.36 -2.64
N LEU A 119 7.47 15.51 -1.98
CA LEU A 119 7.20 15.65 -0.55
C LEU A 119 8.46 15.33 0.27
N ALA A 120 9.16 16.38 0.67
CA ALA A 120 10.23 16.33 1.66
C ALA A 120 9.74 16.96 2.97
N VAL A 121 9.78 16.19 4.05
CA VAL A 121 9.36 16.66 5.38
C VAL A 121 10.38 16.25 6.43
N THR A 122 10.68 17.18 7.33
CA THR A 122 11.38 16.90 8.60
C THR A 122 10.51 16.02 9.50
N ASP A 123 11.10 15.49 10.59
CA ASP A 123 10.34 14.68 11.56
C ASP A 123 9.26 15.50 12.27
N ALA A 124 9.53 16.77 12.54
CA ALA A 124 8.55 17.69 13.13
C ALA A 124 7.38 17.96 12.18
N GLU A 125 7.65 18.20 10.89
CA GLU A 125 6.60 18.38 9.87
C GLU A 125 5.81 17.10 9.64
N LEU A 126 6.48 15.94 9.62
CA LEU A 126 5.81 14.64 9.52
C LEU A 126 4.89 14.39 10.73
N ALA A 127 5.34 14.72 11.94
CA ALA A 127 4.53 14.62 13.15
C ALA A 127 3.31 15.56 13.09
N ALA A 128 3.50 16.81 12.66
CA ALA A 128 2.41 17.77 12.50
C ALA A 128 1.41 17.34 11.41
N LEU A 129 1.90 16.77 10.30
CA LEU A 129 1.08 16.19 9.24
C LEU A 129 0.26 15.01 9.77
N TRP A 130 0.88 14.12 10.54
CA TRP A 130 0.20 12.98 11.15
C TRP A 130 -0.87 13.39 12.16
N VAL A 131 -0.60 14.40 13.00
CA VAL A 131 -1.61 14.99 13.88
C VAL A 131 -2.81 15.49 13.07
N GLY A 132 -2.56 16.22 11.97
CA GLY A 132 -3.63 16.65 11.07
C GLY A 132 -4.43 15.50 10.46
N VAL A 133 -3.77 14.39 10.06
CA VAL A 133 -4.43 13.16 9.57
C VAL A 133 -5.33 12.55 10.64
N ARG A 134 -4.84 12.43 11.87
CA ARG A 134 -5.62 11.89 12.99
C ARG A 134 -6.84 12.77 13.29
N ASP A 135 -6.63 14.08 13.41
CA ASP A 135 -7.67 15.02 13.82
C ASP A 135 -8.77 15.18 12.75
N ALA A 136 -8.42 14.99 11.47
CA ALA A 136 -9.39 14.97 10.37
C ALA A 136 -10.29 13.73 10.34
N VAL A 137 -9.97 12.68 11.11
CA VAL A 137 -10.69 11.39 11.11
C VAL A 137 -11.32 11.12 12.48
N PRO A 138 -12.44 11.79 12.81
CA PRO A 138 -13.10 11.58 14.10
C PRO A 138 -13.75 10.18 14.17
N GLY A 139 -13.78 9.61 15.38
CA GLY A 139 -14.43 8.33 15.66
C GLY A 139 -13.65 7.10 15.20
N VAL A 140 -12.33 7.20 15.04
CA VAL A 140 -11.43 6.06 14.90
C VAL A 140 -10.63 5.91 16.19
N ASP A 141 -10.61 4.70 16.74
CA ASP A 141 -9.91 4.40 17.99
C ASP A 141 -8.44 4.02 17.73
N VAL A 142 -8.19 3.38 16.58
CA VAL A 142 -6.88 2.80 16.21
C VAL A 142 -6.60 3.03 14.73
N PHE A 143 -5.39 3.49 14.40
CA PHE A 143 -4.85 3.36 13.05
C PHE A 143 -4.00 2.09 12.98
N TRP A 144 -4.34 1.18 12.07
CA TRP A 144 -3.61 -0.07 11.84
C TRP A 144 -2.97 -0.02 10.46
N PHE A 145 -1.70 0.35 10.42
CA PHE A 145 -0.90 0.35 9.19
C PHE A 145 0.15 -0.75 9.27
N ASP A 146 0.07 -1.69 8.34
CA ASP A 146 1.10 -2.71 8.10
C ASP A 146 1.54 -2.65 6.63
N LYS A 147 2.58 -3.40 6.26
CA LYS A 147 3.08 -3.50 4.87
C LYS A 147 3.37 -2.15 4.20
N MET A 148 3.69 -1.12 4.97
CA MET A 148 4.16 0.16 4.45
C MET A 148 5.64 0.03 4.10
N PRO A 149 6.02 0.14 2.81
CA PRO A 149 7.43 0.12 2.45
C PRO A 149 8.09 1.44 2.86
N GLU A 150 9.38 1.40 3.19
CA GLU A 150 10.17 2.62 3.45
C GLU A 150 10.35 3.47 2.19
N ALA A 151 10.32 2.83 1.02
CA ALA A 151 10.41 3.47 -0.27
C ALA A 151 9.55 2.76 -1.32
N LEU A 152 8.97 3.52 -2.24
CA LEU A 152 8.34 3.02 -3.45
C LEU A 152 9.05 3.63 -4.66
N TYR A 153 9.46 2.80 -5.62
CA TYR A 153 10.08 3.30 -6.84
C TYR A 153 11.31 4.19 -6.55
N GLY A 154 12.07 3.83 -5.51
CA GLY A 154 13.29 4.54 -5.07
C GLY A 154 13.03 5.84 -4.33
N ARG A 155 11.76 6.23 -4.18
CA ARG A 155 11.35 7.43 -3.46
C ARG A 155 10.94 7.05 -2.05
N PRO A 156 11.37 7.81 -1.02
CA PRO A 156 10.97 7.53 0.36
C PRO A 156 9.47 7.69 0.52
N VAL A 157 8.89 6.88 1.40
CA VAL A 157 7.51 7.04 1.89
C VAL A 157 7.61 7.69 3.27
N PRO A 158 7.37 9.00 3.42
CA PRO A 158 7.66 9.70 4.66
C PRO A 158 7.00 9.08 5.90
N PHE A 159 5.77 8.57 5.75
CA PHE A 159 4.99 7.97 6.83
C PHE A 159 5.56 6.66 7.39
N ALA A 160 6.48 6.00 6.67
CA ALA A 160 7.20 4.85 7.21
C ALA A 160 8.14 5.23 8.36
N ARG A 161 8.47 6.53 8.51
CA ARG A 161 9.33 7.08 9.57
C ARG A 161 8.55 7.55 10.80
N LEU A 162 7.24 7.34 10.87
CA LEU A 162 6.48 7.64 12.09
C LEU A 162 7.03 6.81 13.25
N GLY A 163 7.24 7.43 14.41
CA GLY A 163 7.98 6.82 15.54
C GLY A 163 7.34 5.55 16.14
N TRP A 164 6.11 5.22 15.77
CA TRP A 164 5.41 3.99 16.18
C TRP A 164 5.41 2.90 15.10
N MET A 165 5.91 3.20 13.90
CA MET A 165 6.10 2.20 12.86
C MET A 165 7.20 1.24 13.30
N ALA A 166 6.84 -0.04 13.32
CA ALA A 166 7.77 -1.13 13.59
C ALA A 166 7.95 -1.93 12.30
N PRO A 167 9.17 -2.37 12.00
CA PRO A 167 9.42 -3.00 10.73
C PRO A 167 9.11 -4.52 10.78
N ILE A 168 8.64 -5.09 9.66
CA ILE A 168 8.15 -6.48 9.56
C ILE A 168 8.94 -7.34 8.56
N ASP A 169 9.03 -8.67 8.77
CA ASP A 169 9.72 -9.62 7.86
C ASP A 169 8.85 -9.96 6.64
N LEU A 170 8.55 -8.94 5.85
CA LEU A 170 7.95 -9.07 4.53
C LEU A 170 8.98 -8.68 3.48
N ARG A 171 9.25 -9.59 2.55
CA ARG A 171 10.24 -9.37 1.50
C ARG A 171 9.55 -9.18 0.17
N CYS A 172 9.94 -8.12 -0.52
CA CYS A 172 9.67 -7.98 -1.94
C CYS A 172 10.98 -8.00 -2.72
N TRP A 173 10.92 -8.57 -3.92
CA TRP A 173 12.04 -8.63 -4.84
C TRP A 173 11.73 -7.72 -6.02
N THR A 174 12.52 -6.67 -6.16
CA THR A 174 12.44 -5.75 -7.29
C THR A 174 13.53 -6.07 -8.30
N LEU A 175 13.19 -5.95 -9.58
CA LEU A 175 14.13 -6.09 -10.67
C LEU A 175 13.99 -4.86 -11.58
N GLU A 176 15.05 -4.06 -11.67
CA GLU A 176 15.08 -2.98 -12.65
C GLU A 176 15.25 -3.57 -14.04
N LEU A 177 14.29 -3.29 -14.92
CA LEU A 177 14.33 -3.75 -16.30
C LEU A 177 15.14 -2.75 -17.13
N PRO A 178 16.28 -3.15 -17.70
CA PRO A 178 17.02 -2.28 -18.60
C PRO A 178 16.27 -2.11 -19.92
N ALA A 179 16.68 -1.10 -20.70
CA ALA A 179 16.00 -0.69 -21.93
C ALA A 179 15.90 -1.77 -23.03
N SER A 180 16.66 -2.86 -22.92
CA SER A 180 16.61 -3.94 -23.90
C SER A 180 16.83 -5.31 -23.29
N ARG A 181 16.36 -6.33 -24.01
CA ARG A 181 16.58 -7.73 -23.66
C ARG A 181 18.06 -8.11 -23.62
N ALA A 182 18.86 -7.56 -24.53
CA ALA A 182 20.29 -7.84 -24.59
C ALA A 182 21.01 -7.34 -23.32
N LEU A 183 20.65 -6.13 -22.86
CA LEU A 183 21.16 -5.57 -21.60
C LEU A 183 20.68 -6.37 -20.39
N TYR A 184 19.41 -6.80 -20.37
CA TYR A 184 18.89 -7.64 -19.31
C TYR A 184 19.66 -8.96 -19.18
N ASP A 185 19.90 -9.64 -20.30
CA ASP A 185 20.63 -10.89 -20.31
C ASP A 185 22.10 -10.71 -19.87
N SER A 186 22.77 -9.61 -20.23
CA SER A 186 24.18 -9.41 -19.90
C SER A 186 24.42 -8.82 -18.49
N GLN A 187 23.54 -7.94 -18.02
CA GLN A 187 23.72 -7.17 -16.78
C GLN A 187 22.93 -7.75 -15.60
N SER A 188 21.73 -8.29 -15.84
CA SER A 188 20.83 -8.73 -14.76
C SER A 188 20.90 -10.24 -14.49
N LEU A 189 21.34 -11.04 -15.45
CA LEU A 189 21.38 -12.50 -15.34
C LEU A 189 22.81 -13.05 -15.28
N LYS A 190 23.06 -13.94 -14.32
CA LYS A 190 24.31 -14.71 -14.28
C LYS A 190 24.38 -15.66 -15.48
N ALA A 191 25.58 -16.00 -15.94
CA ALA A 191 25.78 -16.92 -17.07
C ALA A 191 25.09 -18.28 -16.86
N LYS A 192 25.10 -18.78 -15.61
CA LYS A 192 24.38 -20.00 -15.21
C LYS A 192 22.86 -19.87 -15.43
N ASP A 193 22.26 -18.78 -14.97
CA ASP A 193 20.81 -18.56 -15.07
C ASP A 193 20.40 -18.42 -16.54
N ARG A 194 21.20 -17.74 -17.36
CA ARG A 194 20.99 -17.68 -18.82
C ARG A 194 20.97 -19.06 -19.47
N LYS A 195 21.95 -19.92 -19.14
CA LYS A 195 22.03 -21.30 -19.66
C LYS A 195 20.81 -22.11 -19.24
N GLU A 196 20.43 -21.98 -17.96
CA GLU A 196 19.25 -22.66 -17.40
C GLU A 196 17.93 -22.18 -18.04
N HIS A 197 17.77 -20.88 -18.30
CA HIS A 197 16.59 -20.33 -18.96
C HIS A 197 16.47 -20.84 -20.41
N LYS A 198 17.58 -20.86 -21.15
CA LYS A 198 17.62 -21.45 -22.52
C LYS A 198 17.25 -22.93 -22.50
N ARG A 199 17.82 -23.70 -21.55
CA ARG A 199 17.50 -25.12 -21.38
C ARG A 199 16.02 -25.35 -21.06
N LYS A 200 15.47 -24.60 -20.10
CA LYS A 200 14.04 -24.68 -19.72
C LYS A 200 13.13 -24.34 -20.91
N ARG A 201 13.45 -23.29 -21.67
CA ARG A 201 12.66 -22.91 -22.84
C ARG A 201 12.71 -23.99 -23.94
N ARG A 202 13.88 -24.54 -24.25
CA ARG A 202 14.01 -25.64 -25.21
C ARG A 202 13.18 -26.85 -24.78
N ASN A 203 13.34 -27.30 -23.54
CA ASN A 203 12.59 -28.44 -23.01
C ASN A 203 11.06 -28.20 -23.03
N LEU A 204 10.62 -26.96 -22.85
CA LEU A 204 9.20 -26.62 -22.96
C LEU A 204 8.71 -26.71 -24.41
N VAL A 205 9.47 -26.18 -25.37
CA VAL A 205 9.11 -26.22 -26.80
C VAL A 205 9.13 -27.64 -27.36
N GLU A 206 10.13 -28.45 -26.99
CA GLU A 206 10.20 -29.86 -27.40
C GLU A 206 8.99 -30.68 -26.90
N ARG A 207 8.43 -30.32 -25.73
CA ARG A 207 7.33 -31.07 -25.11
C ARG A 207 5.93 -30.57 -25.52
N LEU A 208 5.80 -29.27 -25.74
CA LEU A 208 4.49 -28.61 -25.91
C LEU A 208 4.31 -27.96 -27.29
N GLY A 209 5.37 -27.95 -28.11
CA GLY A 209 5.39 -27.22 -29.38
C GLY A 209 5.72 -25.74 -29.19
N GLU A 210 5.43 -24.94 -30.22
CA GLU A 210 5.65 -23.50 -30.19
C GLU A 210 4.84 -22.84 -29.06
N LEU A 211 5.49 -21.94 -28.31
CA LEU A 211 4.88 -21.20 -27.22
C LEU A 211 4.85 -19.72 -27.53
N GLN A 212 3.67 -19.11 -27.40
CA GLN A 212 3.44 -17.70 -27.61
C GLN A 212 2.92 -17.05 -26.33
N LEU A 213 3.33 -15.81 -26.08
CA LEU A 213 2.74 -14.97 -25.05
C LEU A 213 1.62 -14.17 -25.72
N VAL A 214 0.39 -14.36 -25.26
CA VAL A 214 -0.80 -13.74 -25.85
C VAL A 214 -1.49 -12.88 -24.81
N GLU A 215 -1.69 -11.61 -25.13
CA GLU A 215 -2.56 -10.72 -24.37
C GLU A 215 -4.01 -10.92 -24.82
N ALA A 216 -4.94 -10.93 -23.87
CA ALA A 216 -6.35 -11.10 -24.20
C ALA A 216 -6.87 -9.86 -24.95
N ALA A 217 -7.37 -10.07 -26.17
CA ALA A 217 -7.95 -9.00 -26.98
C ALA A 217 -9.45 -8.79 -26.70
N THR A 218 -10.13 -9.81 -26.16
CA THR A 218 -11.55 -9.74 -25.82
C THR A 218 -11.81 -10.12 -24.37
N ARG A 219 -12.99 -9.71 -23.88
CA ARG A 219 -13.48 -10.07 -22.54
C ARG A 219 -13.59 -11.59 -22.38
N GLU A 220 -14.04 -12.28 -23.42
CA GLU A 220 -14.21 -13.74 -23.45
C GLU A 220 -12.86 -14.45 -23.33
N GLN A 221 -11.84 -13.95 -24.05
CA GLN A 221 -10.47 -14.44 -23.93
C GLN A 221 -9.90 -14.20 -22.54
N ALA A 222 -10.08 -13.00 -21.98
CA ALA A 222 -9.61 -12.67 -20.63
C ALA A 222 -10.24 -13.58 -19.57
N GLN A 223 -11.53 -13.86 -19.68
CA GLN A 223 -12.23 -14.83 -18.84
C GLN A 223 -11.69 -16.25 -19.00
N ALA A 224 -11.45 -16.69 -20.23
CA ALA A 224 -10.89 -18.02 -20.49
C ALA A 224 -9.50 -18.17 -19.89
N PHE A 225 -8.62 -17.19 -20.07
CA PHE A 225 -7.27 -17.16 -19.51
C PHE A 225 -7.31 -17.16 -17.98
N TYR A 226 -8.19 -16.35 -17.38
CA TYR A 226 -8.35 -16.31 -15.93
C TYR A 226 -8.91 -17.62 -15.36
N ARG A 227 -9.86 -18.28 -16.04
CA ARG A 227 -10.34 -19.63 -15.65
C ARG A 227 -9.19 -20.65 -15.65
N ALA A 228 -8.36 -20.64 -16.69
CA ALA A 228 -7.19 -21.51 -16.76
C ALA A 228 -6.18 -21.22 -15.64
N LEU A 229 -5.87 -19.94 -15.38
CA LEU A 229 -5.01 -19.51 -14.27
C LEU A 229 -5.53 -20.02 -12.92
N LYS A 230 -6.83 -19.86 -12.65
CA LYS A 230 -7.47 -20.37 -11.42
C LYS A 230 -7.28 -21.88 -11.27
N ALA A 231 -7.51 -22.65 -12.33
CA ALA A 231 -7.33 -24.11 -12.31
C ALA A 231 -5.88 -24.50 -12.03
N MET A 232 -4.91 -23.87 -12.71
CA MET A 232 -3.48 -24.11 -12.48
C MET A 232 -3.06 -23.76 -11.05
N ARG A 233 -3.54 -22.63 -10.52
CA ARG A 233 -3.27 -22.20 -9.15
C ARG A 233 -3.85 -23.17 -8.12
N ALA A 234 -5.11 -23.58 -8.30
CA ALA A 234 -5.79 -24.48 -7.39
C ALA A 234 -5.04 -25.82 -7.28
N GLU A 235 -4.63 -26.39 -8.41
CA GLU A 235 -3.85 -27.63 -8.43
C GLU A 235 -2.48 -27.47 -7.77
N ARG A 236 -1.75 -26.38 -8.09
CA ARG A 236 -0.47 -26.06 -7.45
C ARG A 236 -0.60 -25.95 -5.94
N PHE A 237 -1.63 -25.25 -5.45
CA PHE A 237 -1.83 -25.01 -4.03
C PHE A 237 -2.24 -26.29 -3.29
N ARG A 238 -3.07 -27.13 -3.92
CA ARG A 238 -3.43 -28.46 -3.41
C ARG A 238 -2.19 -29.33 -3.21
N ARG A 239 -1.29 -29.39 -4.21
CA ARG A 239 -0.02 -30.15 -4.11
C ARG A 239 0.93 -29.64 -3.02
N GLN A 240 0.86 -28.35 -2.69
CA GLN A 240 1.69 -27.72 -1.67
C GLN A 240 1.03 -27.71 -0.28
N GLY A 241 -0.19 -28.22 -0.13
CA GLY A 241 -0.94 -28.14 1.14
C GLY A 241 -1.28 -26.70 1.56
N ARG A 242 -1.33 -25.75 0.62
CA ARG A 242 -1.56 -24.33 0.90
C ARG A 242 -3.03 -23.98 0.76
N ARG A 243 -3.52 -23.11 1.65
CA ARG A 243 -4.85 -22.50 1.51
C ARG A 243 -4.90 -21.58 0.29
N ASP A 244 -5.95 -21.71 -0.52
CA ASP A 244 -6.17 -20.84 -1.68
C ASP A 244 -7.31 -19.85 -1.42
N LEU A 245 -6.98 -18.56 -1.36
CA LEU A 245 -7.95 -17.48 -1.21
C LEU A 245 -8.98 -17.47 -2.35
N LEU A 246 -8.61 -17.89 -3.57
CA LEU A 246 -9.53 -17.90 -4.71
C LEU A 246 -10.64 -18.96 -4.59
N ARG A 247 -10.56 -19.87 -3.61
CA ARG A 247 -11.68 -20.76 -3.28
C ARG A 247 -12.78 -20.06 -2.48
N ILE A 248 -12.49 -18.90 -1.91
CA ILE A 248 -13.47 -18.08 -1.19
C ILE A 248 -14.17 -17.17 -2.21
N ARG A 249 -15.49 -17.30 -2.36
CA ARG A 249 -16.30 -16.66 -3.42
C ARG A 249 -16.04 -15.15 -3.57
N ARG A 250 -15.92 -14.41 -2.47
CA ARG A 250 -15.68 -12.95 -2.49
C ARG A 250 -14.33 -12.57 -3.09
N PHE A 251 -13.28 -13.33 -2.80
CA PHE A 251 -11.95 -13.12 -3.38
C PHE A 251 -11.91 -13.53 -4.85
N ALA A 252 -12.57 -14.63 -5.22
CA ALA A 252 -12.71 -14.99 -6.63
C ALA A 252 -13.39 -13.87 -7.42
N ARG A 253 -14.51 -13.33 -6.91
CA ARG A 253 -15.25 -12.24 -7.53
C ARG A 253 -14.44 -10.95 -7.65
N PHE A 254 -13.61 -10.63 -6.65
CA PHE A 254 -12.69 -9.49 -6.70
C PHE A 254 -11.78 -9.56 -7.93
N TYR A 255 -11.01 -10.64 -8.07
CA TYR A 255 -10.10 -10.81 -9.20
C TYR A 255 -10.82 -10.99 -10.54
N GLU A 256 -12.01 -11.61 -10.55
CA GLU A 256 -12.86 -11.65 -11.76
C GLU A 256 -13.27 -10.25 -12.19
N THR A 257 -13.61 -9.38 -11.25
CA THR A 257 -13.95 -7.98 -11.55
C THR A 257 -12.75 -7.27 -12.14
N LEU A 258 -11.56 -7.39 -11.54
CA LEU A 258 -10.32 -6.79 -12.06
C LEU A 258 -10.00 -7.20 -13.49
N VAL A 259 -10.14 -8.49 -13.81
CA VAL A 259 -9.91 -9.01 -15.17
C VAL A 259 -10.90 -8.42 -16.18
N LEU A 260 -12.14 -8.14 -15.77
CA LEU A 260 -13.22 -7.72 -16.65
C LEU A 260 -13.35 -6.21 -16.82
N THR A 261 -12.94 -5.44 -15.81
CA THR A 261 -12.92 -3.97 -15.90
C THR A 261 -11.73 -3.46 -16.69
N GLY A 262 -10.75 -4.33 -16.97
CA GLY A 262 -9.50 -3.96 -17.60
C GLY A 262 -8.59 -3.21 -16.63
N TRP A 263 -7.28 -3.40 -16.78
CA TRP A 263 -6.29 -2.50 -16.22
C TRP A 263 -5.90 -1.53 -17.34
N PRO A 264 -6.31 -0.24 -17.30
CA PRO A 264 -5.87 0.71 -18.30
C PRO A 264 -4.37 0.94 -18.12
N GLY A 265 -3.57 0.38 -19.02
CA GLY A 265 -2.45 1.11 -19.62
C GLY A 265 -1.32 1.61 -18.72
N ARG A 266 -1.06 1.04 -17.54
CA ARG A 266 0.31 1.05 -17.01
C ARG A 266 1.01 -0.20 -17.53
N GLY A 267 1.64 -0.06 -18.70
CA GLY A 267 2.70 -0.99 -19.11
C GLY A 267 3.63 -1.18 -17.91
N ALA A 268 3.90 -2.43 -17.55
CA ALA A 268 4.62 -2.87 -16.36
C ALA A 268 5.55 -1.78 -15.78
N ALA A 269 5.04 -0.95 -14.87
CA ALA A 269 5.83 0.06 -14.19
C ALA A 269 6.77 -0.70 -13.25
N THR A 270 7.99 -0.93 -13.71
CA THR A 270 8.99 -1.70 -12.99
C THR A 270 10.13 -0.77 -12.59
N SER A 271 10.03 -0.24 -11.37
CA SER A 271 11.16 0.17 -10.52
C SER A 271 10.75 -0.26 -9.09
N MET A 272 11.52 -0.23 -7.99
CA MET A 272 12.91 0.07 -7.68
C MET A 272 13.14 -0.40 -6.21
N SER A 273 14.41 -0.59 -5.85
CA SER A 273 15.01 -0.40 -4.51
C SER A 273 14.87 -1.46 -3.39
N SER A 274 16.08 -1.94 -3.05
CA SER A 274 16.71 -2.39 -1.79
C SER A 274 15.95 -3.05 -0.62
N SER A 275 16.67 -4.00 -0.03
CA SER A 275 16.27 -4.95 1.01
C SER A 275 15.73 -4.32 2.29
N ILE A 276 14.56 -4.79 2.73
CA ILE A 276 14.03 -4.58 4.08
C ILE A 276 14.17 -5.89 4.86
N ARG A 277 14.74 -5.81 6.08
CA ARG A 277 15.02 -6.98 6.91
C ARG A 277 14.69 -6.67 8.36
N THR A 278 13.55 -7.14 8.88
CA THR A 278 13.10 -6.74 10.21
C THR A 278 12.24 -7.79 10.90
N ARG A 279 12.26 -7.81 12.26
CA ARG A 279 11.63 -8.83 13.13
C ARG A 279 10.54 -8.20 14.01
N ALA A 280 9.51 -9.01 14.28
CA ALA A 280 8.28 -8.79 15.04
C ALA A 280 8.45 -8.22 16.48
N PRO A 281 7.39 -7.64 17.11
CA PRO A 281 5.96 -7.77 16.77
C PRO A 281 5.22 -6.47 16.38
N THR A 282 4.00 -6.69 15.88
CA THR A 282 2.99 -5.73 15.40
C THR A 282 2.68 -4.65 16.45
N CYS A 283 2.77 -3.37 16.06
CA CYS A 283 2.39 -2.25 16.92
C CYS A 283 0.94 -1.81 16.60
N ALA A 284 0.08 -1.80 17.61
CA ALA A 284 -1.26 -1.21 17.57
C ALA A 284 -1.32 -0.17 18.69
N ILE A 285 -1.85 1.02 18.39
CA ILE A 285 -2.06 2.07 19.40
C ILE A 285 -3.55 2.11 19.72
N ALA A 286 -3.90 1.76 20.95
CA ALA A 286 -5.20 2.10 21.54
C ALA A 286 -5.04 3.41 22.30
N TRP A 287 -5.86 4.42 21.99
CA TRP A 287 -5.87 5.66 22.75
C TRP A 287 -7.06 5.69 23.72
N PRO A 288 -6.85 5.97 25.02
CA PRO A 288 -7.94 6.18 25.95
C PRO A 288 -8.56 7.57 25.70
N GLY A 289 -9.79 7.57 25.19
CA GLY A 289 -10.61 8.79 25.13
C GLY A 289 -11.09 9.18 26.53
N TRP A 290 -10.95 10.46 26.85
CA TRP A 290 -11.79 11.18 27.80
C TRP A 290 -12.60 12.21 27.01
#